data_AF-D4BIM0-F1
#
_entry.id   AF-D4BIM0-F1
#
_cell.length_a   1.000
_cell.length_b   1.000
_cell.length_c   1.000
_cell.angle_alpha   90.00
_cell.angle_beta   90.00
_cell.angle_gamma   90.00
#
_symmetry.space_group_name_H-M   'P 1'
#
loop_
_entity.id
_entity.type
_entity.pdbx_description
1 polymer ?
#
loop_
_entity_poly.entity_id
_entity_poly.type
_entity_poly.pdbx_seq_one_letter_code
_entity_poly.pdbx_strand_id
1 'polypeptide(L)'
;MKRVILCLLTALINFDALASCETQPENQVCFTIFTKNSIASSFPVLNVKPVWKWYRTEDIGEYYWQTELGTCKNDKFIPNGARLLIVLGSLRLNENPPAEGSLQDLLDTAEKKAFFDDEIANIHVRSPIRGAFVQKRSSDPAQLLAIFDNPSMVKYFKTKNSTYARMTAHLPEKNESYECITEIQYGVLRSEKK
;
A
#
# COMPACT_ATOMS: atom_id res chain seq x y z
N MET A 1 53.44 -22.11 -28.10
CA MET A 1 53.55 -22.21 -26.63
C MET A 1 54.44 -21.05 -26.17
N LYS A 2 54.12 -20.13 -25.27
CA LYS A 2 53.16 -20.07 -24.17
C LYS A 2 52.46 -18.69 -24.16
N ARG A 3 51.15 -18.73 -23.93
CA ARG A 3 50.28 -17.61 -23.63
C ARG A 3 50.70 -16.97 -22.31
N VAL A 4 50.83 -15.65 -22.25
CA VAL A 4 50.76 -14.88 -21.00
C VAL A 4 49.48 -14.07 -21.06
N ILE A 5 48.43 -14.71 -20.55
CA ILE A 5 47.15 -14.13 -20.16
C ILE A 5 47.35 -13.68 -18.71
N LEU A 6 47.13 -12.40 -18.41
CA LEU A 6 46.84 -11.77 -17.09
C LEU A 6 47.26 -10.29 -17.22
N CYS A 7 46.50 -9.25 -16.92
CA CYS A 7 45.27 -9.09 -16.16
C CYS A 7 44.44 -8.01 -16.87
N LEU A 8 43.34 -8.37 -17.52
CA LEU A 8 42.22 -7.44 -17.61
C LEU A 8 41.60 -7.44 -16.21
N LEU A 9 41.82 -6.36 -15.45
CA LEU A 9 40.94 -6.00 -14.35
C LEU A 9 39.52 -5.85 -14.92
N THR A 10 38.82 -6.96 -15.07
CA THR A 10 37.38 -6.97 -14.85
C THR A 10 37.24 -6.61 -13.38
N ALA A 11 37.13 -5.30 -13.12
CA ALA A 11 36.35 -4.86 -11.98
C ALA A 11 35.05 -5.66 -12.08
N LEU A 12 34.91 -6.64 -11.19
CA LEU A 12 33.63 -7.21 -10.82
C LEU A 12 32.88 -6.03 -10.19
N ILE A 13 32.37 -5.15 -11.05
CA ILE A 13 31.24 -4.33 -10.70
C ILE A 13 30.17 -5.40 -10.52
N ASN A 14 29.96 -5.80 -9.26
CA ASN A 14 28.69 -6.36 -8.87
C ASN A 14 27.68 -5.28 -9.25
N PHE A 15 27.19 -5.34 -10.49
CA PHE A 15 25.80 -5.07 -10.71
C PHE A 15 25.10 -6.14 -9.89
N ASP A 16 24.96 -5.89 -8.58
CA ASP A 16 23.74 -6.29 -7.92
C ASP A 16 22.68 -5.69 -8.81
N ALA A 17 22.16 -6.51 -9.74
CA ALA A 17 21.00 -6.14 -10.52
C ALA A 17 20.01 -5.69 -9.44
N LEU A 18 19.76 -4.39 -9.38
CA LEU A 18 18.77 -3.83 -8.46
C LEU A 18 17.51 -4.60 -8.79
N ALA A 19 17.19 -5.56 -7.93
CA ALA A 19 16.12 -6.50 -8.16
C ALA A 19 14.85 -5.67 -8.23
N SER A 20 14.35 -5.43 -9.44
CA SER A 20 13.06 -4.80 -9.62
C SER A 20 12.04 -5.89 -9.40
N CYS A 21 11.63 -6.08 -8.14
CA CYS A 21 10.44 -6.88 -7.84
C CYS A 21 9.15 -6.09 -8.11
N GLU A 22 9.26 -4.96 -8.84
CA GLU A 22 8.11 -4.18 -9.24
C GLU A 22 7.16 -5.03 -10.09
N THR A 23 5.89 -4.89 -9.78
CA THR A 23 4.81 -5.53 -10.50
C THR A 23 3.71 -4.50 -10.59
N GLN A 24 3.38 -4.04 -11.79
CA GLN A 24 2.25 -3.16 -12.03
C GLN A 24 1.34 -3.84 -13.05
N PRO A 25 0.07 -4.11 -12.73
CA PRO A 25 -0.83 -4.67 -13.71
C PRO A 25 -1.25 -3.60 -14.73
N GLU A 26 -1.57 -4.06 -15.93
CA GLU A 26 -1.80 -3.20 -17.09
C GLU A 26 -2.92 -2.17 -16.83
N ASN A 27 -2.66 -0.92 -17.22
CA ASN A 27 -3.59 0.21 -17.13
C ASN A 27 -4.00 0.62 -15.70
N GLN A 28 -3.30 0.15 -14.68
CA GLN A 28 -3.56 0.52 -13.28
C GLN A 28 -2.30 1.05 -12.62
N VAL A 29 -2.36 2.30 -12.18
CA VAL A 29 -1.26 2.93 -11.44
C VAL A 29 -1.53 2.79 -9.95
N CYS A 30 -0.59 2.18 -9.24
CA CYS A 30 -0.46 2.32 -7.80
C CYS A 30 0.85 3.06 -7.51
N PHE A 31 0.91 3.75 -6.38
CA PHE A 31 2.17 4.29 -5.88
C PHE A 31 2.09 4.49 -4.37
N THR A 32 3.24 4.46 -3.73
CA THR A 32 3.40 4.88 -2.33
C THR A 32 4.48 5.95 -2.26
N ILE A 33 4.19 7.04 -1.56
CA ILE A 33 5.10 8.17 -1.37
C ILE A 33 5.33 8.44 0.11
N PHE A 34 6.59 8.63 0.47
CA PHE A 34 7.00 9.19 1.74
C PHE A 34 7.23 10.68 1.60
N THR A 35 6.68 11.43 2.55
CA THR A 35 6.92 12.86 2.74
C THR A 35 7.74 13.06 4.01
N LYS A 36 7.94 14.31 4.46
CA LYS A 36 8.56 14.54 5.76
C LYS A 36 7.74 13.94 6.90
N ASN A 37 6.42 14.11 6.83
CA ASN A 37 5.51 13.88 7.95
C ASN A 37 4.47 12.80 7.71
N SER A 38 4.39 12.26 6.49
CA SER A 38 3.34 11.34 6.09
C SER A 38 3.79 10.26 5.12
N ILE A 39 2.99 9.21 5.06
CA ILE A 39 3.01 8.21 4.00
C ILE A 39 1.66 8.29 3.31
N ALA A 40 1.68 8.33 1.98
CA ALA A 40 0.46 8.25 1.19
C ALA A 40 0.55 7.13 0.17
N SER A 41 -0.53 6.36 0.05
CA SER A 41 -0.64 5.23 -0.87
C SER A 41 -1.90 5.39 -1.71
N SER A 42 -1.74 5.35 -3.03
CA SER A 42 -2.84 5.46 -3.99
C SER A 42 -3.19 4.10 -4.56
N PHE A 43 -4.42 3.67 -4.37
CA PHE A 43 -4.96 2.43 -4.90
C PHE A 43 -5.90 2.74 -6.07
N PRO A 44 -5.83 1.97 -7.18
CA PRO A 44 -6.91 1.99 -8.16
C PRO A 44 -8.20 1.48 -7.49
N VAL A 45 -9.31 2.19 -7.70
CA VAL A 45 -10.62 1.66 -7.32
C VAL A 45 -11.10 0.76 -8.43
N LEU A 46 -11.11 -0.53 -8.15
CA LEU A 46 -11.56 -1.57 -9.06
C LEU A 46 -13.08 -1.50 -9.22
N ASN A 47 -13.56 -1.68 -10.45
CA ASN A 47 -14.99 -1.79 -10.79
C ASN A 47 -15.87 -0.75 -10.08
N VAL A 48 -15.62 0.52 -10.38
CA VAL A 48 -16.36 1.64 -9.80
C VAL A 48 -17.87 1.45 -10.03
N LYS A 49 -18.59 1.29 -8.92
CA LYS A 49 -20.05 1.14 -8.92
C LYS A 49 -20.70 2.41 -8.36
N PRO A 50 -21.90 2.78 -8.83
CA PRO A 50 -22.67 3.89 -8.25
C PRO A 50 -23.16 3.56 -6.83
N VAL A 51 -23.39 2.28 -6.53
CA VAL A 51 -23.81 1.79 -5.22
C VAL A 51 -22.92 0.62 -4.82
N TRP A 52 -22.32 0.73 -3.64
CA TRP A 52 -21.51 -0.27 -2.98
C TRP A 52 -22.34 -0.94 -1.90
N LYS A 53 -22.09 -2.23 -1.66
CA LYS A 53 -22.84 -3.03 -0.69
C LYS A 53 -21.87 -3.74 0.24
N TRP A 54 -22.10 -3.68 1.54
CA TRP A 54 -21.22 -4.27 2.54
C TRP A 54 -22.01 -4.93 3.68
N TYR A 55 -21.31 -5.71 4.48
CA TYR A 55 -21.88 -6.62 5.48
C TYR A 55 -22.81 -7.66 4.87
N ARG A 56 -22.49 -8.15 3.66
CA ARG A 56 -23.37 -9.07 2.93
C ARG A 56 -23.31 -10.49 3.50
N THR A 57 -22.13 -11.10 3.51
CA THR A 57 -21.93 -12.51 3.93
C THR A 57 -20.46 -12.89 4.16
N GLU A 58 -19.52 -11.99 3.92
CA GLU A 58 -18.09 -12.34 3.83
C GLU A 58 -17.35 -12.13 5.14
N ASP A 59 -16.25 -12.87 5.32
CA ASP A 59 -15.41 -12.90 6.51
C ASP A 59 -14.83 -11.49 6.89
N ILE A 60 -13.85 -11.46 7.79
CA ILE A 60 -12.96 -10.29 7.94
C ILE A 60 -12.40 -9.92 6.57
N GLY A 61 -12.55 -8.65 6.18
CA GLY A 61 -11.92 -8.13 4.97
C GLY A 61 -12.71 -8.31 3.69
N GLU A 62 -14.05 -8.37 3.76
CA GLU A 62 -14.97 -8.19 2.62
C GLU A 62 -14.47 -7.07 1.67
N TYR A 63 -14.12 -5.91 2.24
CA TYR A 63 -13.36 -4.89 1.52
C TYR A 63 -12.05 -4.63 2.23
N TYR A 64 -10.97 -4.57 1.46
CA TYR A 64 -9.64 -4.49 2.02
C TYR A 64 -8.69 -3.75 1.08
N TRP A 65 -7.98 -2.77 1.62
CA TRP A 65 -6.85 -2.10 0.97
C TRP A 65 -5.68 -2.07 1.94
N GLN A 66 -4.55 -2.62 1.52
CA GLN A 66 -3.34 -2.68 2.33
C GLN A 66 -2.12 -2.18 1.57
N THR A 67 -1.28 -1.44 2.28
CA THR A 67 0.10 -1.15 1.88
C THR A 67 1.04 -1.79 2.88
N GLU A 68 1.82 -2.77 2.44
CA GLU A 68 2.92 -3.35 3.22
C GLU A 68 4.23 -2.75 2.75
N LEU A 69 5.07 -2.32 3.69
CA LEU A 69 6.39 -1.82 3.38
C LEU A 69 7.43 -2.94 3.50
N GLY A 70 8.49 -2.83 2.70
CA GLY A 70 9.53 -3.83 2.64
C GLY A 70 10.66 -3.46 1.71
N THR A 71 11.44 -4.48 1.35
CA THR A 71 12.54 -4.36 0.40
C THR A 71 12.42 -5.46 -0.67
N CYS A 72 13.05 -5.26 -1.83
CA CYS A 72 13.25 -6.34 -2.80
C CYS A 72 14.59 -7.03 -2.54
N LYS A 73 14.59 -8.35 -2.49
CA LYS A 73 15.81 -9.18 -2.46
C LYS A 73 15.60 -10.38 -3.38
N ASN A 74 16.52 -10.56 -4.34
CA ASN A 74 16.43 -11.64 -5.34
C ASN A 74 15.07 -11.66 -6.05
N ASP A 75 14.63 -10.49 -6.53
CA ASP A 75 13.34 -10.27 -7.23
C ASP A 75 12.10 -10.65 -6.42
N LYS A 76 12.23 -10.73 -5.10
CA LYS A 76 11.13 -11.03 -4.18
C LYS A 76 10.95 -9.91 -3.18
N PHE A 77 9.70 -9.51 -2.98
CA PHE A 77 9.33 -8.59 -1.92
C PHE A 77 9.46 -9.27 -0.54
N ILE A 78 10.17 -8.62 0.37
CA ILE A 78 10.37 -9.04 1.75
C ILE A 78 9.69 -7.99 2.66
N PRO A 79 8.54 -8.30 3.29
CA PRO A 79 7.87 -7.37 4.18
C PRO A 79 8.68 -7.14 5.45
N ASN A 80 8.60 -5.94 6.02
CA ASN A 80 9.27 -5.58 7.28
C ASN A 80 8.30 -5.32 8.45
N GLY A 81 7.04 -5.73 8.29
CA GLY A 81 6.02 -5.62 9.33
C GLY A 81 5.23 -4.32 9.39
N ALA A 82 5.70 -3.30 8.68
CA ALA A 82 4.98 -2.05 8.56
C ALA A 82 3.82 -2.19 7.59
N ARG A 83 2.59 -1.96 8.06
CA ARG A 83 1.40 -2.05 7.20
C ARG A 83 0.43 -0.90 7.44
N LEU A 84 -0.14 -0.37 6.37
CA LEU A 84 -1.31 0.52 6.40
C LEU A 84 -2.51 -0.29 5.92
N LEU A 85 -3.61 -0.29 6.67
CA LEU A 85 -4.79 -1.10 6.40
C LEU A 85 -6.07 -0.27 6.47
N ILE A 86 -6.88 -0.37 5.42
CA ILE A 86 -8.28 0.03 5.40
C ILE A 86 -9.09 -1.24 5.19
N VAL A 87 -9.97 -1.59 6.12
CA VAL A 87 -10.68 -2.87 6.09
C VAL A 87 -12.11 -2.74 6.56
N LEU A 88 -13.00 -3.45 5.89
CA LEU A 88 -14.39 -3.65 6.27
C LEU A 88 -14.66 -5.16 6.24
N GLY A 89 -15.27 -5.70 7.28
CA GLY A 89 -15.56 -7.13 7.38
C GLY A 89 -16.84 -7.39 8.16
N SER A 90 -17.42 -8.56 7.96
CA SER A 90 -18.76 -8.86 8.46
C SER A 90 -18.81 -9.84 9.64
N LEU A 91 -17.71 -10.04 10.37
CA LEU A 91 -17.61 -10.98 11.52
C LEU A 91 -18.77 -10.95 12.53
N ARG A 92 -19.47 -9.81 12.64
CA ARG A 92 -20.61 -9.64 13.52
C ARG A 92 -21.84 -9.19 12.72
N LEU A 93 -22.28 -9.98 11.74
CA LEU A 93 -23.49 -9.71 10.95
C LEU A 93 -24.73 -9.35 11.80
N ASN A 94 -24.84 -9.90 13.01
CA ASN A 94 -25.92 -9.56 13.94
C ASN A 94 -25.82 -8.11 14.49
N GLU A 95 -24.61 -7.58 14.60
CA GLU A 95 -24.34 -6.19 15.02
C GLU A 95 -24.22 -5.24 13.81
N ASN A 96 -23.91 -5.79 12.64
CA ASN A 96 -23.63 -5.08 11.39
C ASN A 96 -24.65 -5.50 10.32
N PRO A 97 -25.82 -4.85 10.25
CA PRO A 97 -26.81 -5.17 9.23
C PRO A 97 -26.27 -4.86 7.82
N PRO A 98 -26.66 -5.65 6.79
CA PRO A 98 -26.33 -5.34 5.41
C PRO A 98 -26.68 -3.90 5.07
N ALA A 99 -25.74 -3.21 4.41
CA ALA A 99 -25.87 -1.81 4.08
C ALA A 99 -25.41 -1.55 2.64
N GLU A 100 -25.87 -0.44 2.09
CA GLU A 100 -25.48 0.04 0.78
C GLU A 100 -25.36 1.56 0.74
N GLY A 101 -24.55 2.08 -0.18
CA GLY A 101 -24.28 3.52 -0.27
C GLY A 101 -23.18 3.83 -1.27
N SER A 102 -22.62 5.02 -1.16
CA SER A 102 -21.46 5.43 -1.96
C SER A 102 -20.17 4.74 -1.49
N LEU A 103 -19.11 4.82 -2.30
CA LEU A 103 -17.78 4.37 -1.86
C LEU A 103 -17.28 5.17 -0.64
N GLN A 104 -17.66 6.45 -0.52
CA GLN A 104 -17.28 7.26 0.64
C GLN A 104 -17.96 6.74 1.92
N ASP A 105 -19.24 6.37 1.85
CA ASP A 105 -19.97 5.80 3.00
C ASP A 105 -19.33 4.47 3.46
N LEU A 106 -18.92 3.65 2.49
CA LEU A 106 -18.17 2.42 2.76
C LEU A 106 -16.84 2.73 3.45
N LEU A 107 -16.07 3.69 2.92
CA LEU A 107 -14.79 4.09 3.51
C LEU A 107 -14.97 4.68 4.91
N ASP A 108 -15.99 5.47 5.16
CA ASP A 108 -16.27 6.07 6.47
C ASP A 108 -16.56 4.99 7.51
N THR A 109 -17.22 3.91 7.10
CA THR A 109 -17.51 2.73 7.93
C THR A 109 -16.28 1.84 8.13
N ALA A 110 -15.36 1.80 7.16
CA ALA A 110 -14.18 0.95 7.22
C ALA A 110 -13.24 1.32 8.38
N GLU A 111 -12.69 0.29 9.02
CA GLU A 111 -11.66 0.43 10.02
C GLU A 111 -10.32 0.78 9.36
N LYS A 112 -9.61 1.75 9.94
CA LYS A 112 -8.41 2.35 9.36
C LYS A 112 -7.28 2.26 10.37
N LYS A 113 -6.27 1.43 10.11
CA LYS A 113 -5.23 1.06 11.07
C LYS A 113 -3.85 1.00 10.43
N ALA A 114 -2.84 1.48 11.15
CA ALA A 114 -1.45 1.18 10.86
C ALA A 114 -0.92 0.10 11.81
N PHE A 115 -0.16 -0.87 11.29
CA PHE A 115 0.48 -1.95 12.02
C PHE A 115 2.00 -1.83 11.93
N PHE A 116 2.66 -2.33 12.97
CA PHE A 116 4.10 -2.32 13.17
C PHE A 116 4.48 -3.63 13.89
N ASP A 117 5.31 -4.49 13.28
CA ASP A 117 5.73 -5.77 13.89
C ASP A 117 6.41 -5.59 15.27
N ASP A 118 6.26 -6.62 16.10
CA ASP A 118 6.62 -6.96 17.50
C ASP A 118 7.39 -6.01 18.44
N GLU A 119 8.13 -5.01 17.97
CA GLU A 119 8.90 -4.09 18.85
C GLU A 119 8.08 -2.93 19.43
N ILE A 120 6.87 -2.68 18.92
CA ILE A 120 5.97 -1.66 19.46
C ILE A 120 4.70 -2.34 19.96
N ALA A 121 4.87 -3.14 21.01
CA ALA A 121 3.82 -3.58 21.95
C ALA A 121 3.21 -2.39 22.73
N ASN A 122 2.89 -1.30 22.04
CA ASN A 122 1.97 -0.28 22.51
C ASN A 122 0.85 -0.16 21.48
N ILE A 123 -0.13 -1.03 21.69
CA ILE A 123 -1.51 -1.06 21.20
C ILE A 123 -2.19 0.33 21.19
N HIS A 124 -1.56 1.36 21.76
CA HIS A 124 -1.99 2.75 21.81
C HIS A 124 -1.53 3.61 20.61
N VAL A 125 -0.74 3.09 19.67
CA VAL A 125 -0.50 3.77 18.39
C VAL A 125 -1.49 3.30 17.31
N ARG A 126 -2.76 3.17 17.74
CA ARG A 126 -4.02 3.45 17.01
C ARG A 126 -3.99 4.76 16.22
N SER A 127 -3.00 5.01 15.35
CA SER A 127 -2.95 6.27 14.62
C SER A 127 -3.92 6.22 13.44
N PRO A 128 -4.90 7.13 13.36
CA PRO A 128 -5.92 7.09 12.32
C PRO A 128 -5.26 7.28 10.95
N ILE A 129 -5.58 6.41 10.01
CA ILE A 129 -5.32 6.63 8.59
C ILE A 129 -6.51 7.43 8.05
N ARG A 130 -6.22 8.49 7.29
CA ARG A 130 -7.24 9.21 6.52
C ARG A 130 -7.36 8.53 5.17
N GLY A 131 -8.51 7.93 4.88
CA GLY A 131 -8.85 7.47 3.54
C GLY A 131 -9.61 8.57 2.81
N ALA A 132 -9.20 8.91 1.59
CA ALA A 132 -9.91 9.86 0.75
C ALA A 132 -10.11 9.27 -0.64
N PHE A 133 -11.33 9.36 -1.15
CA PHE A 133 -11.63 9.02 -2.53
C PHE A 133 -11.37 10.23 -3.44
N VAL A 134 -10.64 10.02 -4.53
CA VAL A 134 -10.33 11.06 -5.51
C VAL A 134 -10.74 10.59 -6.89
N GLN A 135 -11.72 11.27 -7.46
CA GLN A 135 -12.09 11.17 -8.85
C GLN A 135 -12.52 12.57 -9.32
N LYS A 136 -11.71 13.22 -10.16
CA LYS A 136 -11.96 14.61 -10.58
C LYS A 136 -13.11 14.70 -11.58
N ARG A 137 -13.25 13.71 -12.45
CA ARG A 137 -14.32 13.57 -13.45
C ARG A 137 -14.76 12.11 -13.52
N SER A 138 -15.99 11.85 -13.95
CA SER A 138 -16.52 10.48 -14.11
C SER A 138 -15.69 9.62 -15.07
N SER A 139 -14.99 10.22 -16.03
CA SER A 139 -14.09 9.55 -16.97
C SER A 139 -12.71 9.23 -16.40
N ASP A 140 -12.32 9.86 -15.29
CA ASP A 140 -10.99 9.69 -14.73
C ASP A 140 -10.94 8.40 -13.91
N PRO A 141 -9.80 7.67 -13.93
CA PRO A 141 -9.58 6.53 -13.04
C PRO A 141 -9.78 6.96 -11.59
N ALA A 142 -10.71 6.29 -10.94
CA ALA A 142 -11.02 6.46 -9.54
C ALA A 142 -9.85 5.96 -8.68
N GLN A 143 -9.42 6.78 -7.72
CA GLN A 143 -8.30 6.46 -6.84
C GLN A 143 -8.72 6.56 -5.38
N LEU A 144 -8.31 5.59 -4.57
CA LEU A 144 -8.37 5.66 -3.12
C LEU A 144 -7.01 6.07 -2.61
N LEU A 145 -6.95 7.19 -1.91
CA LEU A 145 -5.75 7.68 -1.26
C LEU A 145 -5.81 7.36 0.23
N ALA A 146 -4.93 6.49 0.70
CA ALA A 146 -4.70 6.26 2.12
C ALA A 146 -3.56 7.15 2.59
N ILE A 147 -3.81 8.04 3.56
CA ILE A 147 -2.82 8.96 4.11
C ILE A 147 -2.63 8.68 5.59
N PHE A 148 -1.38 8.45 5.97
CA PHE A 148 -0.95 8.29 7.34
C PHE A 148 -0.04 9.46 7.74
N ASP A 149 -0.56 10.41 8.51
CA ASP A 149 0.12 11.64 8.91
C ASP A 149 0.59 11.59 10.38
N ASN A 150 1.46 10.65 10.71
CA ASN A 150 2.11 10.60 12.01
C ASN A 150 3.63 10.72 11.85
N PRO A 151 4.22 11.91 12.06
CA PRO A 151 5.64 12.16 11.83
C PRO A 151 6.58 11.23 12.62
N SER A 152 6.23 10.90 13.86
CA SER A 152 7.02 9.99 14.71
C SER A 152 7.08 8.59 14.11
N MET A 153 5.95 8.12 13.58
CA MET A 153 5.85 6.80 12.98
C MET A 153 6.39 6.77 11.54
N VAL A 154 6.27 7.86 10.79
CA VAL A 154 6.95 8.01 9.49
C VAL A 154 8.47 7.95 9.66
N LYS A 155 9.01 8.56 10.73
CA LYS A 155 10.42 8.42 11.08
C LYS A 155 10.77 6.96 11.36
N TYR A 156 9.94 6.23 12.12
CA TYR A 156 10.13 4.80 12.36
C TYR A 156 10.15 3.98 11.06
N PHE A 157 9.19 4.19 10.16
CA PHE A 157 9.14 3.50 8.88
C PHE A 157 10.38 3.76 8.00
N LYS A 158 10.91 4.99 8.03
CA LYS A 158 12.17 5.33 7.35
C LYS A 158 13.38 4.61 7.96
N THR A 159 13.40 4.35 9.27
CA THR A 159 14.51 3.62 9.92
C THR A 159 14.57 2.13 9.56
N LYS A 160 13.47 1.54 9.08
CA LYS A 160 13.44 0.14 8.62
C LYS A 160 13.94 -0.04 7.17
N ASN A 161 14.49 1.02 6.55
CA ASN A 161 15.05 1.02 5.18
C ASN A 161 14.11 0.41 4.13
N SER A 162 12.81 0.69 4.24
CA SER A 162 11.83 0.24 3.25
C SER A 162 12.11 0.90 1.90
N THR A 163 12.29 0.13 0.84
CA THR A 163 12.50 0.67 -0.52
C THR A 163 11.30 0.39 -1.43
N TYR A 164 10.45 -0.58 -1.07
CA TYR A 164 9.29 -0.98 -1.85
C TYR A 164 8.04 -1.05 -0.99
N ALA A 165 6.89 -0.89 -1.65
CA ALA A 165 5.58 -1.12 -1.08
C ALA A 165 4.85 -2.19 -1.90
N ARG A 166 4.34 -3.23 -1.23
CA ARG A 166 3.34 -4.13 -1.79
C ARG A 166 1.96 -3.57 -1.46
N MET A 167 1.18 -3.26 -2.49
CA MET A 167 -0.17 -2.73 -2.34
C MET A 167 -1.17 -3.77 -2.82
N THR A 168 -2.11 -4.12 -1.95
CA THR A 168 -3.13 -5.12 -2.24
C THR A 168 -4.50 -4.50 -2.05
N ALA A 169 -5.41 -4.75 -2.98
CA ALA A 169 -6.83 -4.46 -2.82
C ALA A 169 -7.63 -5.76 -3.01
N HIS A 170 -8.64 -5.96 -2.19
CA HIS A 170 -9.58 -7.05 -2.30
C HIS A 170 -10.99 -6.50 -2.10
N LEU A 171 -11.87 -6.83 -3.06
CA LEU A 171 -13.29 -6.58 -3.05
C LEU A 171 -14.00 -7.95 -3.12
N PRO A 172 -15.25 -8.03 -2.67
CA PRO A 172 -15.96 -9.30 -2.42
C PRO A 172 -16.12 -10.20 -3.65
N GLU A 173 -16.21 -9.62 -4.86
CA GLU A 173 -16.39 -10.40 -6.07
C GLU A 173 -15.03 -10.96 -6.54
N LYS A 174 -14.96 -12.27 -6.87
CA LYS A 174 -13.72 -13.04 -7.18
C LYS A 174 -12.77 -12.45 -8.24
N ASN A 175 -13.20 -11.46 -9.02
CA ASN A 175 -12.42 -10.80 -10.06
C ASN A 175 -12.06 -9.35 -9.70
N GLU A 176 -12.23 -8.95 -8.44
CA GLU A 176 -12.04 -7.58 -7.96
C GLU A 176 -10.89 -7.49 -6.95
N SER A 177 -9.79 -8.18 -7.24
CA SER A 177 -8.56 -8.08 -6.46
C SER A 177 -7.41 -7.53 -7.30
N TYR A 178 -6.51 -6.84 -6.64
CA TYR A 178 -5.32 -6.25 -7.24
C TYR A 178 -4.14 -6.46 -6.31
N GLU A 179 -2.98 -6.71 -6.90
CA GLU A 179 -1.71 -6.58 -6.22
C GLU A 179 -0.74 -5.82 -7.12
N CYS A 180 0.03 -4.93 -6.51
CA CYS A 180 1.21 -4.36 -7.13
C CYS A 180 2.35 -4.27 -6.14
N ILE A 181 3.56 -4.20 -6.70
CA ILE A 181 4.76 -3.86 -5.97
C ILE A 181 5.39 -2.67 -6.69
N THR A 182 5.69 -1.62 -5.95
CA THR A 182 6.24 -0.37 -6.51
C THR A 182 7.38 0.12 -5.64
N GLU A 183 8.39 0.72 -6.24
CA GLU A 183 9.37 1.49 -5.50
C GLU A 183 8.66 2.62 -4.73
N ILE A 184 9.10 2.83 -3.49
CA ILE A 184 8.62 3.92 -2.66
C ILE A 184 9.22 5.23 -3.18
N GLN A 185 8.36 6.16 -3.54
CA GLN A 185 8.80 7.50 -3.90
C GLN A 185 9.13 8.31 -2.65
N TYR A 186 10.22 9.05 -2.69
CA TYR A 186 10.62 9.98 -1.65
C TYR A 186 10.47 11.40 -2.17
N GLY A 187 9.42 12.09 -1.71
CA GLY A 187 9.10 13.42 -2.19
C GLY A 187 8.91 14.43 -1.07
N VAL A 188 8.90 15.70 -1.47
CA VAL A 188 8.34 16.80 -0.67
C VAL A 188 7.00 17.11 -1.31
N LEU A 189 5.87 16.81 -0.64
CA LEU A 189 4.58 17.28 -1.15
C LEU A 189 4.65 18.81 -1.23
N ARG A 190 4.12 19.42 -2.30
CA ARG A 190 4.21 20.88 -2.53
C ARG A 190 3.75 21.73 -1.33
N SER A 191 2.87 21.20 -0.47
CA SER A 191 2.41 21.82 0.78
C SER A 191 3.46 21.88 1.90
N GLU A 192 4.60 21.20 1.75
CA GLU A 192 5.73 21.22 2.69
C GLU A 192 6.83 22.22 2.29
N LYS A 193 6.71 22.89 1.13
CA LYS A 193 7.50 24.09 0.81
C LYS A 193 6.92 25.28 1.58
N LYS A 194 7.39 25.46 2.82
CA LYS A 194 7.35 26.77 3.48
C LYS A 194 8.48 27.63 2.94
#